data_AF-A0A924YG16-F1
#
_entry.id   AF-A0A924YG16-F1
#
_cell.length_a   1.000
_cell.length_b   1.000
_cell.length_c   1.000
_cell.angle_alpha   90.00
_cell.angle_beta   90.00
_cell.angle_gamma   90.00
#
_symmetry.space_group_name_H-M   'P 1'
#
loop_
_entity.id
_entity.type
_entity.pdbx_description
1 polymer ?
#
loop_
_entity_poly.entity_id
_entity_poly.type
_entity_poly.pdbx_seq_one_letter_code
_entity_poly.pdbx_strand_id
1 'polypeptide(L)'
;MVGVASVAARGGRANAVDYAASKAGVISVVRSAALAFAKNGINVNAVCPGIVDTPMTRGIHEERARIAGITPEESFGKLASTIPLGRVQTPDDVADVVSFLLSAQGSY
;
A
#
# COMPACT_ATOMS: atom_id res chain seq x y z
N MET A 1 -2.65 -16.79 -2.33
CA MET A 1 -2.13 -15.93 -1.24
C MET A 1 -1.99 -14.50 -1.75
N VAL A 2 -2.33 -13.50 -0.94
CA VAL A 2 -2.08 -12.09 -1.27
C VAL A 2 -1.30 -11.41 -0.13
N GLY A 3 -0.10 -10.92 -0.43
CA GLY A 3 0.72 -10.13 0.50
C GLY A 3 0.39 -8.63 0.41
N VAL A 4 0.34 -7.94 1.55
CA VAL A 4 0.12 -6.49 1.59
C VAL A 4 1.48 -5.77 1.70
N ALA A 5 1.99 -5.32 0.55
CA ALA A 5 3.22 -4.54 0.44
C ALA A 5 2.93 -3.03 0.62
N SER A 6 3.52 -2.18 -0.22
CA SER A 6 3.30 -0.72 -0.25
C SER A 6 3.91 -0.13 -1.53
N VAL A 7 3.39 1.00 -2.01
CA VAL A 7 4.11 1.81 -3.04
C VAL A 7 5.51 2.24 -2.57
N ALA A 8 5.75 2.32 -1.26
CA ALA A 8 7.07 2.60 -0.69
C ALA A 8 8.10 1.50 -0.99
N ALA A 9 7.67 0.29 -1.32
CA ALA A 9 8.57 -0.81 -1.70
C ALA A 9 9.22 -0.62 -3.09
N ARG A 10 8.66 0.26 -3.92
CA ARG A 10 9.06 0.44 -5.33
C ARG A 10 10.04 1.59 -5.57
N GLY A 11 10.38 2.34 -4.53
CA GLY A 11 11.33 3.45 -4.63
C GLY A 11 11.80 3.93 -3.27
N GLY A 12 12.81 4.79 -3.24
CA GLY A 12 13.34 5.33 -1.99
C GLY A 12 12.31 6.17 -1.21
N ARG A 13 12.43 6.15 0.12
CA ARG A 13 11.71 7.03 1.04
C ARG A 13 12.71 7.62 2.02
N ALA A 14 12.98 8.92 1.89
CA ALA A 14 13.96 9.63 2.72
C ALA A 14 13.65 9.55 4.23
N ASN A 15 12.36 9.46 4.58
CA ASN A 15 11.87 9.46 5.96
C ASN A 15 11.26 8.12 6.41
N ALA A 16 11.50 7.03 5.67
CA ALA A 16 10.90 5.71 5.98
C ALA A 16 11.71 4.56 5.38
N VAL A 17 13.03 4.54 5.60
CA VAL A 17 13.96 3.56 5.01
C VAL A 17 13.67 2.12 5.45
N ASP A 18 13.42 1.95 6.73
CA ASP A 18 13.04 0.70 7.40
C ASP A 18 11.70 0.16 6.85
N TYR A 19 10.71 1.03 6.74
CA TYR A 19 9.41 0.68 6.16
C TYR A 19 9.55 0.30 4.68
N ALA A 20 10.25 1.11 3.88
CA ALA A 20 10.47 0.83 2.46
C ALA A 20 11.21 -0.50 2.25
N ALA A 21 12.27 -0.75 3.02
CA ALA A 21 13.02 -2.00 2.99
C ALA A 21 12.15 -3.21 3.38
N SER A 22 11.38 -3.12 4.47
CA SER A 22 10.50 -4.21 4.91
C SER A 22 9.44 -4.55 3.85
N LYS A 23 8.85 -3.53 3.21
CA LYS A 23 7.82 -3.72 2.17
C LYS A 23 8.42 -4.21 0.85
N ALA A 24 9.67 -3.87 0.52
CA ALA A 24 10.41 -4.51 -0.57
C ALA A 24 10.69 -5.99 -0.28
N GLY A 25 10.97 -6.34 0.97
CA GLY A 25 11.07 -7.73 1.43
C GLY A 25 9.80 -8.53 1.15
N VAL A 26 8.61 -7.95 1.41
CA VAL A 26 7.32 -8.59 1.07
C VAL A 26 7.21 -8.88 -0.43
N ILE A 27 7.61 -7.95 -1.30
CA ILE A 27 7.61 -8.16 -2.76
C ILE A 27 8.54 -9.33 -3.13
N SER A 28 9.72 -9.40 -2.53
CA SER A 28 10.68 -10.49 -2.76
C SER A 28 10.09 -11.85 -2.35
N VAL A 29 9.49 -11.94 -1.16
CA VAL A 29 8.84 -13.16 -0.66
C VAL A 29 7.71 -13.60 -1.59
N VAL A 30 6.84 -12.67 -2.01
CA VAL A 30 5.74 -12.98 -2.93
C VAL A 30 6.25 -13.54 -4.25
N ARG A 31 7.28 -12.93 -4.85
CA ARG A 31 7.86 -13.41 -6.11
C ARG A 31 8.46 -14.82 -5.97
N SER A 32 9.22 -15.05 -4.91
CA SER A 32 9.81 -16.36 -4.63
C SER A 32 8.75 -17.43 -4.40
N ALA A 33 7.71 -17.13 -3.63
CA ALA A 33 6.60 -18.04 -3.36
C ALA A 33 5.76 -18.33 -4.62
N ALA A 34 5.51 -17.32 -5.45
CA ALA A 34 4.80 -17.51 -6.73
C ALA A 34 5.53 -18.53 -7.61
N LEU A 35 6.86 -18.42 -7.73
CA LEU A 35 7.67 -19.37 -8.49
C LEU A 35 7.66 -20.77 -7.87
N ALA A 36 7.76 -20.86 -6.54
CA ALA A 36 7.81 -22.13 -5.82
C ALA A 36 6.51 -22.93 -5.96
N PHE A 37 5.35 -22.26 -5.95
CA PHE A 37 4.05 -22.92 -5.90
C PHE A 37 3.26 -22.93 -7.22
N ALA A 38 3.78 -22.33 -8.29
CA ALA A 38 3.10 -22.26 -9.58
C ALA A 38 2.68 -23.64 -10.12
N LYS A 39 3.54 -24.66 -10.00
CA LYS A 39 3.23 -26.04 -10.44
C LYS A 39 2.12 -26.71 -9.62
N ASN A 40 1.81 -26.19 -8.45
CA ASN A 40 0.69 -26.64 -7.61
C ASN A 40 -0.61 -25.88 -7.91
N GLY A 41 -0.62 -24.98 -8.90
CA GLY A 41 -1.79 -24.15 -9.22
C GLY A 41 -2.09 -23.10 -8.14
N ILE A 42 -1.10 -22.70 -7.33
CA ILE A 42 -1.28 -21.72 -6.26
C ILE A 42 -0.74 -20.36 -6.71
N ASN A 43 -1.65 -19.39 -6.84
CA ASN A 43 -1.28 -18.01 -7.16
C ASN A 43 -0.84 -17.25 -5.91
N VAL A 44 0.24 -16.49 -6.04
CA VAL A 44 0.78 -15.62 -4.98
C VAL A 44 0.99 -14.23 -5.55
N ASN A 45 0.25 -13.26 -5.01
CA ASN A 45 0.27 -11.88 -5.47
C ASN A 45 0.61 -10.90 -4.35
N ALA A 46 1.00 -9.68 -4.71
CA ALA A 46 1.19 -8.58 -3.78
C ALA A 46 0.32 -7.41 -4.20
N VAL A 47 -0.41 -6.82 -3.25
CA VAL A 47 -1.01 -5.49 -3.42
C VAL A 47 -0.06 -4.43 -2.85
N CYS A 48 0.11 -3.32 -3.56
CA CYS A 48 0.95 -2.20 -3.14
C CYS A 48 0.10 -0.94 -2.95
N PRO A 49 -0.61 -0.80 -1.82
CA PRO A 49 -1.42 0.39 -1.56
C PRO A 49 -0.56 1.66 -1.56
N GLY A 50 -1.18 2.73 -2.06
CA GLY A 50 -0.71 4.10 -1.91
C GLY A 50 -1.05 4.60 -0.50
N ILE A 51 -1.78 5.70 -0.43
CA ILE A 51 -2.22 6.26 0.85
C ILE A 51 -3.69 5.91 1.00
N VAL A 52 -3.98 5.20 2.08
CA VAL A 52 -5.31 4.68 2.38
C VAL A 52 -5.85 5.44 3.58
N ASP A 53 -7.09 5.90 3.52
CA ASP A 53 -7.76 6.57 4.63
C ASP A 53 -8.07 5.56 5.74
N THR A 54 -7.24 5.59 6.79
CA THR A 54 -7.31 4.69 7.95
C THR A 54 -6.96 5.47 9.21
N PRO A 55 -7.32 4.98 10.41
CA PRO A 55 -6.90 5.63 11.66
C PRO A 55 -5.37 5.83 11.75
N MET A 56 -4.58 4.88 11.24
CA MET A 56 -3.12 4.98 11.22
C MET A 56 -2.63 6.16 10.37
N THR A 57 -3.12 6.29 9.13
CA THR A 57 -2.70 7.37 8.24
C THR A 57 -3.21 8.72 8.72
N ARG A 58 -4.43 8.80 9.24
CA ARG A 58 -4.96 10.01 9.89
C ARG A 58 -4.05 10.48 11.03
N GLY A 59 -3.65 9.57 11.94
CA GLY A 59 -2.72 9.92 13.02
C GLY A 59 -1.34 10.40 12.53
N ILE A 60 -0.81 9.83 11.45
CA ILE A 60 0.43 10.33 10.82
C ILE A 60 0.23 11.75 10.29
N HIS A 61 -0.93 12.06 9.72
CA HIS A 61 -1.21 13.39 9.18
C HIS A 61 -1.48 14.44 10.25
N GLU A 62 -2.13 14.07 11.35
CA GLU A 62 -2.29 14.90 12.54
C GLU A 62 -0.93 15.30 13.11
N GLU A 63 -0.02 14.34 13.25
CA GLU A 63 1.34 14.63 13.76
C GLU A 63 2.13 15.52 12.79
N ARG A 64 2.03 15.27 11.48
CA ARG A 64 2.66 16.12 10.46
C ARG A 64 2.08 17.53 10.47
N ALA A 65 0.77 17.68 10.68
CA ALA A 65 0.11 18.97 10.78
C ALA A 65 0.63 19.76 11.99
N ARG A 66 0.75 19.08 13.14
CA ARG A 66 1.33 19.64 14.37
C ARG A 66 2.76 20.14 14.17
N ILE A 67 3.62 19.34 13.54
CA ILE A 67 5.02 19.72 13.26
C ILE A 67 5.10 20.90 12.29
N ALA A 68 4.24 20.92 11.27
CA ALA A 68 4.25 21.95 10.24
C ALA A 68 3.48 23.23 10.63
N GLY A 69 2.79 23.26 11.78
CA GLY A 69 2.00 24.41 12.21
C GLY A 69 0.77 24.68 11.33
N ILE A 70 0.18 23.64 10.76
CA ILE A 70 -1.01 23.70 9.89
C ILE A 70 -2.14 22.83 10.44
N THR A 71 -3.34 22.89 9.85
CA THR A 71 -4.44 22.01 10.25
C THR A 71 -4.29 20.59 9.70
N PRO A 72 -4.87 19.56 10.35
CA PRO A 72 -4.93 18.20 9.81
C PRO A 72 -5.58 18.14 8.42
N GLU A 73 -6.60 18.95 8.18
CA GLU A 73 -7.31 19.05 6.90
C GLU A 73 -6.39 19.60 5.80
N GLU A 74 -5.57 20.62 6.10
CA GLU A 74 -4.58 21.15 5.17
C GLU A 74 -3.48 20.12 4.87
N SER A 75 -3.01 19.39 5.89
CA SER A 75 -2.03 18.30 5.74
C SER A 75 -2.56 17.19 4.84
N PHE A 76 -3.82 16.80 5.02
CA PHE A 76 -4.47 15.77 4.22
C PHE A 76 -4.79 16.25 2.80
N GLY A 77 -5.27 17.49 2.64
CA GLY A 77 -5.56 18.11 1.35
C GLY A 77 -4.30 18.27 0.49
N LYS A 78 -3.18 18.70 1.09
CA LYS A 78 -1.87 18.75 0.41
C LYS A 78 -1.42 17.40 -0.11
N LEU A 79 -1.79 16.32 0.57
CA LEU A 79 -1.43 14.99 0.14
C LEU A 79 -2.31 14.53 -1.03
N ALA A 80 -3.63 14.70 -0.91
CA ALA A 80 -4.57 14.34 -1.96
C ALA A 80 -4.24 15.05 -3.29
N SER A 81 -3.75 16.30 -3.23
CA SER A 81 -3.33 17.05 -4.42
C SER A 81 -2.07 16.50 -5.10
N THR A 82 -1.25 15.70 -4.41
CA THR A 82 -0.11 15.00 -5.04
C THR A 82 -0.54 13.73 -5.78
N ILE A 83 -1.78 13.27 -5.59
CA ILE A 83 -2.31 12.07 -6.23
C ILE A 83 -3.04 12.50 -7.50
N PRO A 84 -2.71 11.95 -8.69
CA PRO A 84 -3.36 12.35 -9.94
C PRO A 84 -4.89 12.19 -9.97
N LEU A 85 -5.43 11.26 -9.18
CA LEU A 85 -6.89 11.07 -9.03
C LEU A 85 -7.54 12.09 -8.08
N GLY A 86 -6.77 12.96 -7.43
CA GLY A 86 -7.27 13.99 -6.50
C GLY A 86 -7.85 13.45 -5.18
N ARG A 87 -7.73 12.14 -4.91
CA ARG A 87 -8.23 11.49 -3.69
C ARG A 87 -7.26 10.44 -3.17
N VAL A 88 -7.32 10.18 -1.87
CA VAL A 88 -6.69 8.99 -1.26
C VAL A 88 -7.55 7.74 -1.52
N GLN A 89 -6.96 6.57 -1.29
CA GLN A 89 -7.68 5.30 -1.33
C GLN A 89 -8.55 5.14 -0.08
N THR A 90 -9.64 4.40 -0.19
CA THR A 90 -10.40 3.86 0.94
C THR A 90 -9.91 2.44 1.26
N PRO A 91 -10.25 1.89 2.45
CA PRO A 91 -10.02 0.47 2.72
C PRO A 91 -10.68 -0.44 1.67
N ASP A 92 -11.86 -0.07 1.18
CA ASP A 92 -12.61 -0.84 0.18
C ASP A 92 -11.89 -0.86 -1.18
N ASP A 93 -11.27 0.25 -1.62
CA ASP A 93 -10.45 0.27 -2.85
C ASP A 93 -9.35 -0.82 -2.81
N VAL A 94 -8.79 -1.11 -1.62
CA VAL A 94 -7.78 -2.15 -1.44
C VAL A 94 -8.43 -3.52 -1.31
N ALA A 95 -9.52 -3.63 -0.55
CA ALA A 95 -10.24 -4.88 -0.32
C ALA A 95 -10.78 -5.48 -1.63
N ASP A 96 -11.30 -4.65 -2.54
CA ASP A 96 -11.83 -5.09 -3.82
C ASP A 96 -10.76 -5.74 -4.69
N VAL A 97 -9.55 -5.15 -4.73
CA VAL A 97 -8.41 -5.74 -5.48
C VAL A 97 -7.94 -7.04 -4.83
N VAL A 98 -7.88 -7.09 -3.50
CA VAL A 98 -7.53 -8.33 -2.78
C VAL A 98 -8.57 -9.42 -3.05
N SER A 99 -9.85 -9.08 -3.02
CA SER A 99 -10.97 -9.98 -3.29
C SER A 99 -10.88 -10.53 -4.72
N PHE A 100 -10.64 -9.67 -5.71
CA PHE A 100 -10.41 -10.09 -7.10
C PHE A 100 -9.27 -11.09 -7.21
N LEU A 101 -8.10 -10.79 -6.62
CA LEU A 101 -6.91 -11.65 -6.66
C LEU A 101 -7.08 -12.99 -5.92
N LEU A 102 -8.03 -13.08 -4.99
CA LEU A 102 -8.39 -14.31 -4.29
C LEU A 102 -9.54 -15.08 -4.96
N SER A 103 -10.24 -14.45 -5.90
CA SER A 103 -11.37 -15.05 -6.62
C SER A 103 -10.92 -15.96 -7.76
N ALA A 104 -11.87 -16.71 -8.33
CA ALA A 104 -11.65 -17.47 -9.55
C ALA A 104 -11.29 -16.59 -10.77
N GLN A 105 -11.62 -15.30 -10.74
CA GLN A 105 -11.29 -14.37 -11.83
C GLN A 105 -9.79 -14.01 -11.84
N GLY A 106 -9.11 -14.11 -10.68
CA GLY A 106 -7.67 -13.91 -10.53
C GLY A 106 -6.86 -15.21 -10.67
N SER A 107 -7.39 -16.22 -11.37
CA SER A 107 -6.72 -17.52 -11.51
C SER A 107 -5.51 -17.49 -12.44
N TYR A 108 -5.31 -16.41 -13.21
CA TYR A 108 -4.20 -16.20 -14.13
C TYR A 108 -3.83 -14.71 -14.23
#